data_AF-A0A9P7YWD8-F1
#
_entry.id   AF-A0A9P7YWD8-F1
#
_cell.length_a   1.000
_cell.length_b   1.000
_cell.length_c   1.000
_cell.angle_alpha   90.00
_cell.angle_beta   90.00
_cell.angle_gamma   90.00
#
_symmetry.space_group_name_H-M   'P 1'
#
loop_
_entity.id
_entity.type
_entity.pdbx_description
1 polymer ?
#
loop_
_entity_poly.entity_id
_entity_poly.type
_entity_poly.pdbx_seq_one_letter_code
_entity_poly.pdbx_strand_id
1 'polypeptide(L)'
;MAKSVQLHEAAVEKIKAVSKTGHFSAFCLFQAMPVFYGKLSDTNGGSSLDLEQHLKDWVAISMLFSINVSEPEIVDYGLEVAHQYLKDGDDFTKSVGGCIDWTYLNYADQK
;
A
#
# COMPACT_ATOMS: atom_id res chain seq x y z
N MET A 1 3.87 9.36 -5.69
CA MET A 1 4.93 9.23 -4.67
C MET A 1 4.94 10.38 -3.67
N ALA A 2 4.99 11.66 -4.09
CA ALA A 2 5.00 12.79 -3.13
C ALA A 2 3.82 12.75 -2.13
N LYS A 3 2.61 12.42 -2.60
CA LYS A 3 1.44 12.23 -1.72
C LYS A 3 1.66 11.13 -0.68
N SER A 4 2.19 9.98 -1.09
CA SER A 4 2.50 8.85 -0.19
C SER A 4 3.49 9.26 0.91
N VAL A 5 4.51 10.07 0.58
CA VAL A 5 5.47 10.61 1.58
C VAL A 5 4.74 11.51 2.58
N GLN A 6 3.89 12.43 2.10
CA GLN A 6 3.09 13.30 2.99
C GLN A 6 2.18 12.48 3.91
N LEU A 7 1.51 11.46 3.38
CA LEU A 7 0.64 10.59 4.18
C LEU A 7 1.45 9.76 5.19
N HIS A 8 2.67 9.35 4.84
CA HIS A 8 3.56 8.60 5.72
C HIS A 8 4.02 9.47 6.89
N GLU A 9 4.41 10.73 6.63
CA GLU A 9 4.74 11.70 7.68
C GLU A 9 3.57 11.89 8.65
N ALA A 10 2.34 12.07 8.12
CA ALA A 10 1.15 12.20 8.95
C ALA A 10 0.87 10.95 9.79
N ALA A 11 1.08 9.75 9.24
CA ALA A 11 0.95 8.50 9.98
C ALA A 11 2.00 8.37 11.10
N VAL A 12 3.26 8.72 10.83
CA VAL A 12 4.34 8.72 11.82
C VAL A 12 4.03 9.66 12.98
N GLU A 13 3.55 10.88 12.71
CA GLU A 13 3.20 11.82 13.77
C GLU A 13 2.04 11.33 14.64
N LYS A 14 1.04 10.64 14.04
CA LYS A 14 -0.04 10.00 14.80
C LYS A 14 0.48 8.94 15.77
N ILE A 15 1.43 8.10 15.36
CA ILE A 15 2.00 7.06 16.23
C ILE A 15 2.90 7.67 17.31
N LYS A 16 3.72 8.69 16.98
CA LYS A 16 4.53 9.42 17.97
C LYS A 16 3.69 10.01 19.10
N ALA A 17 2.49 10.52 18.78
CA ALA A 17 1.63 11.16 19.78
C ALA A 17 1.13 10.18 20.86
N VAL A 18 1.07 8.88 20.57
CA VAL A 18 0.52 7.86 21.48
C VAL A 18 1.56 6.88 22.02
N SER A 19 2.70 6.73 21.34
CA SER A 19 3.80 5.86 21.79
C SER A 19 4.49 6.44 23.02
N LYS A 20 4.56 5.65 24.10
CA LYS A 20 5.25 6.03 25.33
C LYS A 20 6.74 5.79 25.25
N THR A 21 7.15 4.80 24.46
CA THR A 21 8.55 4.39 24.34
C THR A 21 9.26 5.09 23.19
N GLY A 22 8.52 5.59 22.20
CA GLY A 22 9.05 6.05 20.92
C GLY A 22 9.58 4.91 20.05
N HIS A 23 9.40 3.65 20.44
CA HIS A 23 9.90 2.49 19.73
C HIS A 23 8.85 1.95 18.75
N PHE A 24 8.89 2.47 17.53
CA PHE A 24 8.11 1.95 16.41
C PHE A 24 8.88 2.15 15.11
N SER A 25 8.49 1.44 14.06
CA SER A 25 8.97 1.69 12.71
C SER A 25 7.78 1.79 11.76
N ALA A 26 7.90 2.66 10.76
CA ALA A 26 6.92 2.78 9.70
C ALA A 26 7.65 2.93 8.38
N PHE A 27 7.23 2.19 7.36
CA PHE A 27 7.82 2.29 6.04
C PHE A 27 6.76 2.22 4.94
N CYS A 28 7.08 2.85 3.81
CA CYS A 28 6.36 2.69 2.57
C CYS A 28 7.29 2.06 1.54
N LEU A 29 6.83 1.00 0.91
CA LEU A 29 7.54 0.32 -0.17
C LEU A 29 6.83 0.58 -1.49
N PHE A 30 7.60 0.96 -2.51
CA PHE A 30 7.15 1.12 -3.88
C PHE A 30 7.80 0.04 -4.74
N GLN A 31 7.01 -0.87 -5.27
CA GLN A 31 7.49 -1.92 -6.16
C GLN A 31 7.01 -1.61 -7.57
N ALA A 32 7.96 -1.39 -8.49
CA ALA A 32 7.63 -1.26 -9.90
C ALA A 32 7.01 -2.57 -10.39
N MET A 33 5.92 -2.45 -11.14
CA MET A 33 5.22 -3.55 -11.79
C MET A 33 5.30 -3.31 -13.30
N PRO A 34 6.36 -3.82 -13.97
CA PRO A 34 6.53 -3.64 -15.40
C PRO A 34 5.47 -4.41 -16.20
N VAL A 35 5.16 -3.87 -17.39
CA VAL A 35 4.27 -4.46 -18.40
C VAL A 35 4.62 -5.91 -18.73
N PHE A 36 5.90 -6.28 -18.58
CA PHE A 36 6.36 -7.65 -18.79
C PHE A 36 5.59 -8.69 -17.95
N TYR A 37 5.19 -8.36 -16.71
CA TYR A 37 4.41 -9.30 -15.89
C TYR A 37 3.06 -9.63 -16.51
N GLY A 38 2.34 -8.64 -17.04
CA GLY A 38 1.07 -8.87 -17.75
C GLY A 38 1.26 -9.68 -19.04
N LYS A 39 2.30 -9.37 -19.83
CA LYS A 39 2.61 -10.11 -21.07
C LYS A 39 3.04 -11.56 -20.83
N LEU A 40 3.85 -11.79 -19.81
CA LEU A 40 4.29 -13.13 -19.43
C LEU A 40 3.09 -13.96 -18.94
N SER A 41 2.22 -13.34 -18.15
CA SER A 41 0.98 -13.97 -17.70
C SER A 41 0.11 -14.44 -18.87
N ASP A 42 -0.20 -13.56 -19.83
CA ASP A 42 -0.97 -13.88 -21.04
C ASP A 42 -0.37 -15.05 -21.83
N THR A 43 0.96 -15.10 -21.94
CA THR A 43 1.67 -16.15 -22.72
C THR A 43 1.58 -17.53 -22.05
N ASN A 44 1.42 -17.57 -20.73
CA ASN A 44 1.37 -18.79 -19.94
C ASN A 44 -0.07 -19.26 -19.63
N GLY A 45 -1.08 -18.65 -20.25
CA GLY A 45 -2.49 -18.97 -20.02
C GLY A 45 -3.12 -18.26 -18.80
N GLY A 46 -2.52 -17.15 -18.37
CA GLY A 46 -2.96 -16.33 -17.24
C GLY A 46 -2.14 -16.53 -15.97
N SER A 47 -2.36 -15.67 -14.98
CA SER A 47 -1.69 -15.74 -13.67
C SER A 47 -2.69 -15.82 -12.54
N SER A 48 -2.30 -16.47 -11.44
CA SER A 48 -3.09 -16.49 -10.21
C SER A 48 -3.28 -15.09 -9.59
N LEU A 49 -2.56 -14.09 -10.08
CA LEU A 49 -2.60 -12.71 -9.60
C LEU A 49 -3.41 -11.78 -10.51
N ASP A 50 -3.93 -12.28 -11.65
CA ASP A 50 -4.76 -11.53 -12.59
C ASP A 50 -4.11 -10.24 -13.16
N LEU A 51 -2.78 -10.16 -13.11
CA LEU A 51 -2.02 -8.97 -13.52
C LEU A 51 -2.18 -8.63 -15.00
N GLU A 52 -2.50 -9.61 -15.83
CA GLU A 52 -2.77 -9.45 -17.26
C GLU A 52 -3.94 -8.50 -17.54
N GLN A 53 -4.98 -8.50 -16.70
CA GLN A 53 -6.14 -7.62 -16.89
C GLN A 53 -5.83 -6.16 -16.56
N HIS A 54 -4.79 -5.92 -15.77
CA HIS A 54 -4.48 -4.61 -15.21
C HIS A 54 -3.19 -3.98 -15.78
N LEU A 55 -2.22 -4.78 -16.21
CA LEU A 55 -0.85 -4.33 -16.53
C LEU A 55 -0.40 -4.58 -17.97
N LYS A 56 -1.24 -5.15 -18.84
CA LYS A 56 -0.85 -5.55 -20.21
C LYS A 56 -0.24 -4.42 -21.04
N ASP A 57 -0.71 -3.20 -20.82
CA ASP A 57 -0.27 -1.98 -21.52
C ASP A 57 0.21 -0.87 -20.58
N TRP A 58 0.23 -1.14 -19.27
CA TRP A 58 0.47 -0.13 -18.24
C TRP A 58 1.62 -0.52 -17.31
N VAL A 59 2.53 0.43 -17.06
CA VAL A 59 3.48 0.31 -15.94
C VAL A 59 2.76 0.77 -14.69
N ALA A 60 2.79 -0.06 -13.65
CA ALA A 60 2.22 0.29 -12.36
C ALA A 60 3.27 0.33 -11.26
N ILE A 61 2.87 0.87 -10.10
CA ILE A 61 3.63 0.79 -8.87
C ILE A 61 2.71 0.18 -7.83
N SER A 62 3.08 -1.00 -7.32
CA SER A 62 2.46 -1.55 -6.12
C SER A 62 2.99 -0.78 -4.91
N MET A 63 2.09 -0.33 -4.05
CA MET A 63 2.41 0.38 -2.83
C MET A 63 2.07 -0.48 -1.63
N LEU A 64 3.00 -0.58 -0.69
CA LEU A 64 2.78 -1.19 0.61
C LEU A 64 3.09 -0.16 1.69
N PHE A 65 2.27 -0.16 2.74
CA PHE A 65 2.52 0.58 3.96
C PHE A 65 2.51 -0.39 5.14
N SER A 66 3.45 -0.19 6.07
CA SER A 66 3.55 -1.00 7.26
C SER A 66 3.95 -0.12 8.43
N ILE A 67 3.30 -0.38 9.57
CA ILE A 67 3.66 0.15 10.88
C ILE A 67 3.93 -1.05 11.77
N ASN A 68 5.06 -1.02 12.48
CA ASN A 68 5.40 -1.97 13.51
C ASN A 68 5.57 -1.21 14.83
N VAL A 69 4.79 -1.59 15.84
CA VAL A 69 4.80 -1.02 17.18
C VAL A 69 5.25 -2.06 18.18
N SER A 70 6.06 -1.68 19.17
CA SER A 70 6.45 -2.59 20.27
C SER A 70 5.46 -2.61 21.43
N GLU A 71 4.58 -1.62 21.50
CA GLU A 71 3.63 -1.39 22.59
C GLU A 71 2.28 -2.07 22.26
N PRO A 72 1.85 -3.11 23.01
CA PRO A 72 0.60 -3.83 22.73
C PRO A 72 -0.63 -2.93 22.75
N GLU A 73 -0.63 -1.89 23.59
CA GLU A 73 -1.76 -0.98 23.77
C GLU A 73 -2.05 -0.08 22.57
N ILE A 74 -1.11 0.06 21.62
CA ILE A 74 -1.29 0.90 20.42
C ILE A 74 -1.36 0.09 19.14
N VAL A 75 -1.41 -1.25 19.20
CA VAL A 75 -1.49 -2.12 18.01
C VAL A 75 -2.74 -1.81 17.19
N ASP A 76 -3.90 -1.77 17.84
CA ASP A 76 -5.18 -1.50 17.16
C ASP A 76 -5.20 -0.10 16.54
N TYR A 77 -4.69 0.90 17.27
CA TYR A 77 -4.55 2.26 16.73
C TYR A 77 -3.54 2.32 15.57
N GLY A 78 -2.47 1.53 15.62
CA GLY A 78 -1.51 1.38 14.52
C GLY A 78 -2.17 0.84 13.25
N LEU A 79 -3.07 -0.13 13.40
CA LEU A 79 -3.85 -0.69 12.30
C LEU A 79 -4.81 0.36 11.72
N GLU A 80 -5.55 1.09 12.56
CA GLU A 80 -6.42 2.19 12.13
C GLU A 80 -5.66 3.26 11.33
N VAL A 81 -4.46 3.63 11.79
CA VAL A 81 -3.59 4.58 11.07
C VAL A 81 -3.17 4.02 9.71
N ALA A 82 -2.86 2.72 9.62
CA ALA A 82 -2.51 2.07 8.36
C ALA A 82 -3.68 2.00 7.38
N HIS A 83 -4.88 1.64 7.85
CA HIS A 83 -6.09 1.65 7.02
C HIS A 83 -6.41 3.04 6.51
N GLN A 84 -6.29 4.08 7.36
CA GLN A 84 -6.49 5.46 6.94
C GLN A 84 -5.45 5.89 5.88
N TYR A 85 -4.18 5.53 6.05
CA TYR A 85 -3.13 5.80 5.06
C TYR A 85 -3.50 5.20 3.69
N LEU A 86 -3.92 3.94 3.67
CA LEU A 86 -4.28 3.24 2.44
C LEU A 86 -5.52 3.87 1.79
N LYS A 87 -6.54 4.19 2.59
CA LYS A 87 -7.74 4.86 2.10
C LYS A 87 -7.43 6.23 1.48
N ASP A 88 -6.65 7.06 2.15
CA ASP A 88 -6.27 8.39 1.64
C ASP A 88 -5.40 8.29 0.38
N GLY A 89 -4.56 7.25 0.31
CA GLY A 89 -3.80 6.90 -0.89
C GLY A 89 -4.71 6.52 -2.06
N ASP A 90 -5.66 5.61 -1.85
CA ASP A 90 -6.64 5.17 -2.84
C ASP A 90 -7.52 6.33 -3.32
N ASP A 91 -8.00 7.18 -2.42
CA ASP A 91 -8.80 8.34 -2.77
C ASP A 91 -8.00 9.33 -3.63
N PHE A 92 -6.72 9.53 -3.32
CA PHE A 92 -5.84 10.34 -4.15
C PHE A 92 -5.58 9.72 -5.53
N THR A 93 -5.25 8.42 -5.63
CA THR A 93 -5.00 7.77 -6.92
C THR A 93 -6.23 7.79 -7.81
N LYS A 94 -7.43 7.62 -7.23
CA LYS A 94 -8.71 7.79 -7.94
C LYS A 94 -8.88 9.21 -8.45
N SER A 95 -8.57 10.23 -7.63
CA SER A 95 -8.72 11.64 -8.02
C SER A 95 -7.85 12.05 -9.21
N VAL A 96 -6.73 11.35 -9.44
CA VAL A 96 -5.82 11.61 -10.57
C VAL A 96 -5.96 10.59 -11.71
N GLY A 97 -6.95 9.71 -11.65
CA GLY A 97 -7.18 8.68 -12.67
C GLY A 97 -6.08 7.62 -12.77
N GLY A 98 -5.25 7.47 -11.73
CA GLY A 98 -4.13 6.53 -11.67
C GLY A 98 -4.40 5.29 -10.81
N CYS A 99 -5.62 5.13 -10.31
CA CYS A 99 -6.01 3.98 -9.50
C CYS A 99 -6.17 2.74 -10.38
N ILE A 100 -5.46 1.68 -10.04
CA ILE A 100 -5.70 0.34 -10.59
C ILE A 100 -6.48 -0.41 -9.52
N ASP A 101 -7.65 -0.92 -9.89
CA ASP A 101 -8.53 -1.69 -9.00
C ASP A 101 -7.99 -3.11 -8.82
N TRP A 102 -6.84 -3.21 -8.16
CA TRP A 102 -6.13 -4.45 -7.90
C TRP A 102 -5.35 -4.34 -6.59
N THR A 103 -5.53 -5.35 -5.73
CA THR A 103 -4.79 -5.48 -4.47
C THR A 103 -4.12 -6.85 -4.44
N TYR A 104 -2.85 -6.89 -4.01
CA TYR A 104 -2.14 -8.16 -3.87
C TYR A 104 -2.77 -9.02 -2.78
N LEU A 105 -3.10 -10.27 -3.11
CA LEU A 105 -3.86 -11.20 -2.25
C LEU A 105 -3.30 -11.31 -0.83
N ASN A 106 -1.97 -11.38 -0.66
CA ASN A 106 -1.36 -11.54 0.66
C ASN A 106 -1.48 -10.29 1.56
N TYR A 107 -1.93 -9.17 1.00
CA TYR A 107 -2.21 -7.92 1.73
C TYR A 107 -3.65 -7.46 1.52
N ALA A 108 -4.54 -8.34 1.06
CA ALA A 108 -5.99 -8.12 1.05
C ALA A 108 -6.52 -8.29 2.48
N ASP A 109 -6.16 -7.34 3.34
CA ASP A 109 -6.67 -7.26 4.70
C ASP A 109 -8.16 -6.88 4.69
N GLN A 110 -8.90 -7.31 5.71
CA GLN A 110 -10.29 -6.86 5.88
C GLN A 110 -10.26 -5.38 6.26
N LYS A 111 -10.48 -4.52 5.26
CA LYS A 111 -10.66 -3.08 5.43
C LYS A 111 -11.82 -2.76 6.38
#